data_AF-A0A2H0TDL3-F1
#
_entry.id   AF-A0A2H0TDL3-F1
#
_cell.length_a   1.000
_cell.length_b   1.000
_cell.length_c   1.000
_cell.angle_alpha   90.00
_cell.angle_beta   90.00
_cell.angle_gamma   90.00
#
_symmetry.space_group_name_H-M   'P 1'
#
loop_
_entity.id
_entity.type
_entity.pdbx_description
1 polymer ?
#
loop_
_entity_poly.entity_id
_entity_poly.type
_entity_poly.pdbx_seq_one_letter_code
_entity_poly.pdbx_strand_id
1 'polypeptide(L)'
;MEFTFEKFNEIKREAEDFYHKINSVHSPYFNEKIHFNIKGWDHLIFKSWNRTRSIADQFSRLRHVKLTPKIIEQSRTLQGLWKTQKFERVKKKSSGWETVLKVVTYYEFIAVMESHGSKVRVKVIVKQVDGGEKFFLSIIPFWGIDKKGERVMYSGDPEND
;
A
#
# COMPACT_ATOMS: atom_id res chain seq x y z
N MET A 1 -10.54 -9.08 -15.27
CA MET A 1 -9.30 -9.89 -15.20
C MET A 1 -9.70 -11.22 -14.61
N GLU A 2 -9.79 -12.26 -15.44
CA GLU A 2 -10.06 -13.61 -14.98
C GLU A 2 -8.73 -14.25 -14.61
N PHE A 3 -8.62 -14.74 -13.37
CA PHE A 3 -7.46 -15.48 -12.88
C PHE A 3 -7.98 -16.67 -12.08
N THR A 4 -7.22 -17.77 -12.09
CA THR A 4 -7.62 -18.98 -11.37
C THR A 4 -7.26 -18.89 -9.88
N PHE A 5 -7.91 -19.70 -9.06
CA PHE A 5 -7.65 -19.75 -7.63
C PHE A 5 -6.23 -20.23 -7.32
N GLU A 6 -5.70 -21.15 -8.13
CA GLU A 6 -4.32 -21.64 -8.04
C GLU A 6 -3.34 -20.50 -8.28
N LYS A 7 -3.57 -19.69 -9.32
CA LYS A 7 -2.71 -18.55 -9.65
C LYS A 7 -2.73 -17.48 -8.55
N PHE A 8 -3.88 -17.26 -7.95
CA PHE A 8 -4.01 -16.37 -6.80
C PHE A 8 -3.17 -16.86 -5.62
N ASN A 9 -3.25 -18.14 -5.26
CA ASN A 9 -2.49 -18.70 -4.14
C ASN A 9 -0.98 -18.65 -4.38
N GLU A 10 -0.54 -18.90 -5.62
CA GLU A 10 0.87 -18.76 -6.02
C GLU A 10 1.36 -17.32 -5.79
N ILE A 11 0.65 -16.32 -6.34
CA ILE A 11 1.00 -14.91 -6.19
C ILE A 11 0.97 -14.47 -4.73
N LYS A 12 -0.02 -14.92 -3.96
CA LYS A 12 -0.14 -14.58 -2.54
C LYS A 12 1.09 -15.09 -1.77
N ARG A 13 1.46 -16.37 -1.95
CA ARG A 13 2.64 -16.95 -1.30
C ARG A 13 3.92 -16.20 -1.67
N GLU A 14 4.11 -15.93 -2.96
CA GLU A 14 5.29 -15.19 -3.41
C GLU A 14 5.34 -13.75 -2.88
N ALA A 15 4.19 -13.08 -2.79
CA ALA A 15 4.07 -11.74 -2.25
C ALA A 15 4.38 -11.73 -0.75
N GLU A 16 3.88 -12.72 -0.01
CA GLU A 16 4.12 -12.90 1.43
C GLU A 16 5.61 -13.16 1.71
N ASP A 17 6.20 -14.12 1.01
CA ASP A 17 7.63 -14.46 1.12
C ASP A 17 8.52 -13.25 0.83
N PHE A 18 8.16 -12.46 -0.17
CA PHE A 18 8.86 -11.23 -0.53
C PHE A 18 8.69 -10.14 0.54
N TYR A 19 7.46 -9.89 0.98
CA TYR A 19 7.12 -8.80 1.89
C TYR A 19 7.77 -9.01 3.27
N HIS A 20 7.86 -10.26 3.74
CA HIS A 20 8.53 -10.57 5.01
C HIS A 20 10.06 -10.46 4.94
N LYS A 21 10.66 -10.51 3.75
CA LYS A 21 12.12 -10.39 3.58
C LYS A 21 12.61 -8.94 3.51
N ILE A 22 11.81 -8.03 2.96
CA ILE A 22 12.27 -6.69 2.62
C ILE A 22 12.57 -5.80 3.83
N ASN A 23 11.81 -5.91 4.92
CA ASN A 23 11.89 -5.09 6.15
C ASN A 23 11.70 -3.58 5.93
N SER A 24 12.60 -2.91 5.19
CA SER A 24 12.57 -1.48 4.93
C SER A 24 13.36 -1.10 3.68
N VAL A 25 13.02 0.02 3.05
CA VAL A 25 13.76 0.59 1.90
C VAL A 25 14.07 2.06 2.14
N HIS A 26 15.16 2.58 1.58
CA HIS A 26 15.46 4.01 1.67
C HIS A 26 14.65 4.80 0.63
N SER A 27 14.05 5.92 1.03
CA SER A 27 13.39 6.84 0.13
C SER A 27 14.19 8.13 -0.01
N PRO A 28 14.70 8.46 -1.21
CA PRO A 28 15.39 9.72 -1.45
C PRO A 28 14.51 10.96 -1.23
N TYR A 29 13.20 10.87 -1.49
CA TYR A 29 12.28 11.99 -1.27
C TYR A 29 12.21 12.39 0.20
N PHE A 30 12.15 11.42 1.11
CA PHE A 30 12.07 11.69 2.55
C PHE A 30 13.44 11.73 3.24
N ASN A 31 14.48 11.24 2.57
CA ASN A 31 15.81 11.01 3.14
C ASN A 31 15.77 10.12 4.41
N GLU A 32 14.92 9.10 4.42
CA GLU A 32 14.76 8.16 5.54
C GLU A 32 14.34 6.78 5.04
N LYS A 33 14.18 5.81 5.96
CA LYS A 33 13.68 4.47 5.62
C LYS A 33 12.17 4.41 5.69
N ILE A 34 11.56 3.72 4.74
CA ILE A 34 10.15 3.35 4.71
C ILE A 34 10.03 1.89 5.09
N HIS A 35 9.25 1.62 6.14
CA HIS A 35 9.15 0.29 6.74
C HIS A 35 8.02 -0.53 6.11
N PHE A 36 8.26 -1.82 5.89
CA PHE A 36 7.27 -2.81 5.45
C PHE A 36 6.86 -3.62 6.66
N ASN A 37 5.79 -3.19 7.32
CA ASN A 37 5.32 -3.80 8.57
C ASN A 37 3.99 -4.55 8.38
N ILE A 38 3.50 -5.16 9.47
CA ILE A 38 2.25 -5.92 9.49
C ILE A 38 1.04 -5.07 9.05
N LYS A 39 1.00 -3.77 9.37
CA LYS A 39 -0.10 -2.88 9.00
C LYS A 39 -0.20 -2.72 7.48
N GLY A 40 0.93 -2.61 6.79
CA GLY A 40 0.97 -2.56 5.33
C GLY A 40 0.54 -3.88 4.70
N TRP A 41 0.98 -5.01 5.24
CA TRP A 41 0.55 -6.33 4.76
C TRP A 41 -0.96 -6.55 4.93
N ASP A 42 -1.47 -6.27 6.13
CA ASP A 42 -2.89 -6.37 6.44
C ASP A 42 -3.72 -5.50 5.50
N HIS A 43 -3.23 -4.33 5.10
CA HIS A 43 -3.96 -3.45 4.18
C HIS A 43 -4.05 -3.99 2.74
N LEU A 44 -3.09 -4.80 2.29
CA LEU A 44 -3.17 -5.50 0.99
C LEU A 44 -4.27 -6.56 0.99
N ILE A 45 -4.56 -7.16 2.15
CA ILE A 45 -5.51 -8.28 2.30
C ILE A 45 -6.89 -7.80 2.77
N PHE A 46 -6.94 -6.83 3.68
CA PHE A 46 -8.12 -6.33 4.35
C PHE A 46 -8.38 -4.87 3.97
N LYS A 47 -9.65 -4.54 3.73
CA LYS A 47 -10.10 -3.17 3.46
C LYS A 47 -10.30 -2.40 4.76
N SER A 48 -10.80 -3.08 5.78
CA SER A 48 -11.03 -2.53 7.12
C SER A 48 -11.02 -3.66 8.13
N TRP A 49 -11.14 -3.33 9.42
CA TRP A 49 -11.33 -4.31 10.49
C TRP A 49 -12.44 -5.31 10.11
N ASN A 50 -12.15 -6.61 10.22
CA ASN A 50 -13.04 -7.72 9.87
C ASN A 50 -13.61 -7.70 8.44
N ARG A 51 -12.99 -6.98 7.49
CA ARG A 51 -13.46 -6.93 6.10
C ARG A 51 -12.32 -7.19 5.14
N THR A 52 -12.27 -8.41 4.62
CA THR A 52 -11.33 -8.80 3.58
C THR A 52 -11.63 -8.07 2.27
N ARG A 53 -10.58 -7.66 1.55
CA ARG A 53 -10.71 -7.18 0.17
C ARG A 53 -11.20 -8.30 -0.73
N SER A 54 -11.86 -7.96 -1.84
CA SER A 54 -12.25 -8.98 -2.82
C SER A 54 -11.01 -9.67 -3.38
N ILE A 55 -11.14 -10.91 -3.83
CA ILE A 55 -10.02 -11.68 -4.37
C ILE A 55 -9.35 -10.96 -5.56
N ALA A 56 -10.13 -10.29 -6.41
CA ALA A 56 -9.60 -9.48 -7.50
C ALA A 56 -8.81 -8.25 -7.02
N ASP A 57 -9.28 -7.61 -5.96
CA ASP A 57 -8.64 -6.44 -5.35
C ASP A 57 -7.31 -6.83 -4.68
N GLN A 58 -7.29 -7.97 -3.99
CA GLN A 58 -6.06 -8.56 -3.43
C GLN A 58 -5.08 -8.95 -4.54
N PHE A 59 -5.54 -9.71 -5.54
CA PHE A 59 -4.72 -10.15 -6.67
C PHE A 59 -4.00 -8.98 -7.34
N SER A 60 -4.74 -7.89 -7.60
CA SER A 60 -4.20 -6.68 -8.20
C SER A 60 -3.06 -6.06 -7.37
N ARG A 61 -3.17 -6.02 -6.05
CA ARG A 61 -2.13 -5.46 -5.17
C ARG A 61 -0.93 -6.39 -5.05
N LEU A 62 -1.19 -7.66 -4.72
CA LEU A 62 -0.17 -8.68 -4.49
C LEU A 62 0.70 -8.90 -5.72
N ARG A 63 0.09 -8.90 -6.92
CA ARG A 63 0.84 -9.01 -8.18
C ARG A 63 1.87 -7.90 -8.39
N HIS A 64 1.66 -6.72 -7.80
CA HIS A 64 2.52 -5.55 -7.99
C HIS A 64 3.42 -5.23 -6.80
N VAL A 65 3.26 -5.89 -5.64
CA VAL A 65 4.00 -5.56 -4.41
C VAL A 65 5.52 -5.56 -4.55
N LYS A 66 6.04 -6.43 -5.45
CA LYS A 66 7.48 -6.51 -5.74
C LYS A 66 8.04 -5.25 -6.43
N LEU A 67 7.18 -4.40 -6.99
CA LEU A 67 7.57 -3.13 -7.63
C LEU A 67 7.79 -2.01 -6.62
N THR A 68 7.13 -2.07 -5.46
CA THR A 68 7.15 -1.03 -4.42
C THR A 68 8.55 -0.54 -4.04
N PRO A 69 9.57 -1.41 -3.81
CA PRO A 69 10.88 -0.96 -3.35
C PRO A 69 11.54 -0.05 -4.37
N LYS A 70 11.55 -0.51 -5.62
CA LYS A 70 12.11 0.22 -6.75
C LYS A 70 11.42 1.56 -6.94
N ILE A 71 10.10 1.62 -6.76
CA ILE A 71 9.35 2.88 -6.85
C ILE A 71 9.79 3.84 -5.75
N ILE A 72 9.85 3.39 -4.49
CA ILE A 72 10.23 4.23 -3.35
C ILE A 72 11.69 4.71 -3.46
N GLU A 73 12.60 3.83 -3.86
CA GLU A 73 14.05 4.11 -3.98
C GLU A 73 14.39 5.04 -5.14
N GLN A 74 13.56 5.07 -6.20
CA GLN A 74 13.79 5.92 -7.37
C GLN A 74 13.01 7.24 -7.29
N SER A 75 11.99 7.33 -6.45
CA SER A 75 11.14 8.51 -6.34
C SER A 75 11.83 9.64 -5.58
N ARG A 76 11.93 10.80 -6.25
CA ARG A 76 12.42 12.07 -5.67
C ARG A 76 11.33 13.14 -5.55
N THR A 77 10.13 12.84 -6.01
CA THR A 77 8.99 13.77 -6.01
C THR A 77 7.74 13.02 -5.59
N LEU A 78 6.87 13.70 -4.86
CA LEU A 78 5.58 13.20 -4.43
C LEU A 78 4.48 13.67 -5.38
N GLN A 79 3.52 12.81 -5.72
CA GLN A 79 2.39 13.17 -6.59
C GLN A 79 1.09 13.42 -5.81
N GLY A 80 0.97 12.88 -4.60
CA GLY A 80 -0.19 13.12 -3.74
C GLY A 80 0.21 13.22 -2.27
N LEU A 81 -0.43 14.15 -1.56
CA LEU A 81 -0.29 14.34 -0.13
C LEU A 81 -1.68 14.53 0.47
N TRP A 82 -2.05 13.69 1.42
CA TRP A 82 -3.31 13.83 2.15
C TRP A 82 -3.06 13.76 3.65
N LYS A 83 -3.58 14.75 4.38
CA LYS A 83 -3.41 14.87 5.82
C LYS A 83 -4.79 14.95 6.48
N THR A 84 -5.00 14.16 7.52
CA THR A 84 -6.29 14.08 8.23
C THR A 84 -6.07 13.73 9.70
N GLN A 85 -7.11 13.82 10.53
CA GLN A 85 -7.07 13.40 11.93
C GLN A 85 -7.85 12.09 12.10
N LYS A 86 -7.24 11.10 12.75
CA LYS A 86 -7.84 9.79 12.98
C LYS A 86 -7.54 9.26 14.36
N PHE A 87 -8.48 8.48 14.88
CA PHE A 87 -8.28 7.72 16.09
C PHE A 87 -7.35 6.54 15.81
N GLU A 88 -6.19 6.52 16.46
CA GLU A 88 -5.20 5.46 16.34
C GLU A 88 -5.01 4.79 17.70
N ARG A 89 -4.88 3.46 17.69
CA ARG A 89 -4.52 2.71 18.90
C ARG A 89 -3.02 2.83 19.14
N VAL A 90 -2.66 3.45 20.25
CA VAL A 90 -1.28 3.58 20.71
C VAL A 90 -1.09 2.84 22.02
N LYS A 91 0.12 2.33 22.23
CA LYS A 91 0.48 1.65 23.48
C LYS A 91 0.71 2.71 24.56
N LYS A 92 0.04 2.55 25.71
CA LYS A 92 0.24 3.43 26.86
C LYS A 92 1.63 3.24 27.44
N LYS A 93 2.20 4.30 28.02
CA LYS A 93 3.40 4.21 28.85
C LYS A 93 3.14 3.33 30.08
N SER A 94 1.96 3.47 30.68
CA SER A 94 1.51 2.76 31.88
C SER A 94 0.65 1.54 31.54
N SER A 95 1.19 0.60 30.75
CA SER A 95 0.52 -0.65 30.31
C SER A 95 -0.82 -0.48 29.56
N GLY A 96 -1.09 -1.40 28.64
CA GLY A 96 -2.32 -1.41 27.85
C GLY A 96 -2.29 -0.48 26.62
N TRP A 97 -3.47 -0.29 26.04
CA TRP A 97 -3.69 0.48 24.80
C TRP A 97 -4.66 1.63 25.06
N GLU A 98 -4.47 2.74 24.36
CA GLU A 98 -5.44 3.82 24.26
C GLU A 98 -5.71 4.18 22.82
N THR A 99 -6.90 4.71 22.60
CA THR A 99 -7.30 5.28 21.32
C THR A 99 -7.16 6.79 21.44
N VAL A 100 -6.27 7.38 20.64
CA VAL A 100 -5.99 8.81 20.67
C VAL A 100 -6.18 9.41 19.29
N LEU A 101 -6.66 10.64 19.24
CA LEU A 101 -6.75 11.39 17.99
C LEU A 101 -5.33 11.80 17.57
N LYS A 102 -4.90 11.34 16.41
CA LYS A 102 -3.59 11.60 15.83
C LYS A 102 -3.73 12.14 14.42
N VAL A 103 -2.80 13.01 14.06
CA VAL A 103 -2.65 13.42 12.68
C VAL A 103 -2.06 12.24 11.89
N VAL A 104 -2.67 11.93 10.76
CA VAL A 104 -2.22 10.89 9.84
C VAL A 104 -1.95 11.54 8.49
N THR A 105 -0.79 11.23 7.93
CA THR A 105 -0.38 11.71 6.62
C THR A 105 -0.19 10.53 5.66
N TYR A 106 -0.75 10.65 4.47
CA TYR A 106 -0.62 9.71 3.37
C TYR A 106 0.15 10.39 2.24
N TYR A 107 1.11 9.67 1.69
CA TYR A 107 2.02 10.11 0.66
C TYR A 107 1.88 9.16 -0.53
N GLU A 108 1.60 9.70 -1.71
CA GLU A 108 1.39 8.93 -2.92
C GLU A 108 2.56 9.13 -3.91
N PHE A 109 3.22 8.02 -4.26
CA PHE A 109 4.16 7.94 -5.37
C PHE A 109 3.49 7.26 -6.56
N ILE A 110 3.49 7.92 -7.70
CA ILE A 110 2.93 7.37 -8.94
C ILE A 110 4.07 7.08 -9.90
N ALA A 111 4.15 5.84 -10.38
CA ALA A 111 5.17 5.39 -11.31
C ALA A 111 4.58 4.55 -12.45
N VAL A 112 5.24 4.57 -13.61
CA VAL A 112 4.96 3.66 -14.71
C VAL A 112 6.06 2.60 -14.72
N MET A 113 5.66 1.35 -14.55
CA MET A 113 6.57 0.22 -14.36
C MET A 113 6.29 -0.87 -15.40
N GLU A 114 7.33 -1.57 -15.83
CA GLU A 114 7.15 -2.83 -16.56
C GLU A 114 6.71 -3.93 -15.58
N SER A 115 5.61 -4.60 -15.91
CA SER A 115 5.03 -5.68 -15.11
C SER A 115 4.40 -6.71 -16.05
N HIS A 116 4.91 -7.95 -16.00
CA HIS A 116 4.35 -9.08 -16.75
C HIS A 116 4.17 -8.81 -18.26
N GLY A 117 5.18 -8.21 -18.90
CA GLY A 117 5.18 -7.93 -20.34
C GLY A 117 4.36 -6.70 -20.77
N SER A 118 3.91 -5.88 -19.83
CA SER A 118 3.19 -4.64 -20.12
C SER A 118 3.55 -3.51 -19.17
N LYS A 119 3.38 -2.26 -19.61
CA LYS A 119 3.49 -1.09 -18.74
C LYS A 119 2.25 -0.95 -17.88
N VAL A 120 2.45 -0.89 -16.57
CA VAL A 120 1.40 -0.59 -15.59
C VAL A 120 1.72 0.72 -14.89
N ARG A 121 0.74 1.60 -14.78
CA ARG A 121 0.84 2.78 -13.91
C ARG A 121 0.34 2.39 -12.53
N VAL A 122 1.18 2.50 -11.52
CA VAL A 122 0.88 2.13 -10.14
C VAL A 122 1.04 3.34 -9.21
N LYS A 123 0.27 3.32 -8.13
CA LYS A 123 0.31 4.25 -7.02
C LYS A 123 0.76 3.49 -5.78
N VAL A 124 1.88 3.89 -5.21
CA VAL A 124 2.38 3.41 -3.91
C VAL A 124 1.97 4.44 -2.86
N ILE A 125 1.35 3.95 -1.78
CA ILE A 125 0.90 4.78 -0.66
C ILE A 125 1.79 4.49 0.53
N VAL A 126 2.38 5.55 1.09
CA VAL A 126 3.11 5.53 2.35
C VAL A 126 2.26 6.25 3.39
N LYS A 127 2.08 5.65 4.57
CA LYS A 127 1.35 6.22 5.70
C LYS A 127 2.32 6.61 6.81
N GLN A 128 2.01 7.70 7.50
CA GLN A 128 2.66 8.12 8.72
C GLN A 128 1.60 8.53 9.74
N VAL A 129 1.70 7.96 10.94
CA VAL A 129 0.97 8.46 12.12
C VAL A 129 1.89 9.42 12.85
N ASP A 130 1.36 10.56 13.29
CA ASP A 130 2.14 11.61 13.95
C ASP A 130 2.95 11.10 15.17
N GLY A 131 4.26 11.37 15.14
CA GLY A 131 5.25 10.84 16.07
C GLY A 131 5.74 9.41 15.79
N GLY A 132 5.27 8.79 14.70
CA GLY A 132 5.69 7.46 14.25
C GLY A 132 6.51 7.46 12.97
N GLU A 133 7.05 6.28 12.65
CA GLU A 133 7.79 6.02 11.40
C GLU A 133 6.88 6.01 10.17
N LYS A 134 7.45 6.30 9.00
CA LYS A 134 6.76 6.11 7.72
C LYS A 134 6.80 4.65 7.33
N PHE A 135 5.66 4.13 6.92
CA PHE A 135 5.53 2.74 6.49
C PHE A 135 4.74 2.63 5.19
N PHE A 136 5.07 1.61 4.41
CA PHE A 136 4.29 1.23 3.24
C PHE A 136 2.87 0.84 3.68
N LEU A 137 1.86 1.45 3.05
CA LEU A 137 0.46 1.11 3.29
C LEU A 137 -0.07 0.21 2.17
N SER A 138 0.03 0.64 0.91
CA SER A 138 -0.57 -0.09 -0.21
C SER A 138 0.12 0.20 -1.55
N ILE A 139 -0.16 -0.65 -2.54
CA ILE A 139 0.15 -0.42 -3.95
C ILE A 139 -1.04 -0.79 -4.82
N ILE A 140 -1.50 0.14 -5.65
CA ILE A 140 -2.65 -0.09 -6.52
C ILE A 140 -2.36 0.36 -7.95
N PRO A 141 -2.97 -0.26 -8.98
CA PRO A 141 -3.00 0.34 -10.31
C PRO A 141 -3.63 1.74 -10.22
N PHE A 142 -2.99 2.75 -10.83
CA PHE A 142 -3.45 4.14 -10.77
C PHE A 142 -4.72 4.36 -11.61
N TRP A 143 -4.84 3.61 -12.69
CA TRP A 143 -6.05 3.54 -13.49
C TRP A 143 -6.27 2.10 -13.94
N GLY A 144 -7.54 1.74 -14.10
CA GLY A 144 -7.98 0.44 -14.59
C GLY A 144 -9.12 0.58 -15.57
N ILE A 145 -9.63 -0.56 -16.01
CA ILE A 145 -10.86 -0.66 -16.79
C ILE A 145 -11.86 -1.45 -15.94
N ASP A 146 -13.06 -0.91 -15.74
CA ASP A 146 -14.11 -1.61 -15.01
C ASP A 146 -14.71 -2.78 -15.82
N LYS A 147 -15.72 -3.45 -15.26
CA LYS A 147 -16.40 -4.55 -15.96
C LYS A 147 -17.16 -4.11 -17.22
N LYS A 148 -17.43 -2.80 -17.37
CA LYS A 148 -18.15 -2.20 -18.51
C LYS A 148 -17.22 -1.66 -19.59
N GLY A 149 -15.89 -1.70 -19.37
CA GLY A 149 -14.92 -1.13 -20.31
C GLY A 149 -14.58 0.34 -20.02
N GLU A 150 -15.11 0.92 -18.95
CA GLU A 150 -14.90 2.32 -18.59
C GLU A 150 -13.59 2.49 -17.80
N ARG A 151 -12.89 3.60 -18.04
CA ARG A 151 -11.67 3.92 -17.29
C ARG A 151 -12.03 4.30 -15.86
N VAL A 152 -11.46 3.59 -14.90
CA VAL A 152 -11.55 3.93 -13.47
C VAL A 152 -10.23 4.55 -13.05
N MET A 153 -10.29 5.74 -12.45
CA MET A 153 -9.15 6.34 -11.75
C MET A 153 -9.26 6.08 -10.25
N TYR A 154 -8.20 5.57 -9.65
CA TYR A 154 -8.13 5.39 -8.20
C TYR A 154 -7.58 6.67 -7.57
N SER A 155 -8.48 7.63 -7.32
CA SER A 155 -8.18 8.92 -6.68
C SER A 155 -9.23 9.26 -5.64
N GLY A 156 -8.81 9.76 -4.47
CA GLY A 156 -9.69 10.47 -3.53
C GLY A 156 -9.62 10.00 -2.08
N ASP A 157 -9.22 8.75 -1.80
CA ASP A 157 -9.13 8.24 -0.42
C ASP A 157 -7.98 7.23 -0.22
N PRO A 158 -6.75 7.72 0.03
CA PRO A 158 -5.56 6.89 0.28
C PRO A 158 -5.68 5.87 1.43
N GLU A 159 -6.68 5.99 2.31
CA GLU A 159 -6.89 4.98 3.35
C GLU A 159 -7.60 3.74 2.83
N ASN A 160 -8.57 3.93 1.93
CA ASN A 160 -9.37 2.84 1.39
C ASN A 160 -8.78 2.27 0.08
N ASP A 161 -7.93 3.07 -0.56
CA ASP A 161 -7.12 2.75 -1.74
C ASP A 161 -5.99 1.75 -1.42
#